data_AF-A0A536APE9-F1
#
_entry.id   AF-A0A536APE9-F1
#
_cell.length_a   1.000
_cell.length_b   1.000
_cell.length_c   1.000
_cell.angle_alpha   90.00
_cell.angle_beta   90.00
_cell.angle_gamma   90.00
#
_symmetry.space_group_name_H-M   'P 1'
#
loop_
_entity.id
_entity.type
_entity.pdbx_description
1 polymer ?
#
loop_
_entity_poly.entity_id
_entity_poly.type
_entity_poly.pdbx_seq_one_letter_code
_entity_poly.pdbx_strand_id
1 'polypeptide(L)'
;MGRRAKPSLASLMETMGPPISSQPWSPQFTAQTLEVLPVGLSSGALFWMKPMHADSLRVGLPPSATPADVVLDVMKWYPLTPVVVHSTSWRHEAGRIILTYGPRARPAPPLVAGARRSCGDGGAVRLEGGPRRVPARAFSRTGLSAERASRWGILPAYHGWQGELARTSPEVEQAILAAMGADSDVPPPQQRPNLPDEPCWHAPERAWGWAIQLYALRSKESWGVGDFADLRRFARFSRGVGASAILLNPLGAQTPTLPYQPSPYYSSTRRFRNVVYLRPEDVEGAERVDLAGERAAARALNAQRLIDYSQVFRLKSQALEKIFRAAPAPNGLATFVKRQGAALHEFASFNVRCEHHGPAWRDWPDAAEEPDAERIAFHEWQQFHVDRQMARASRE
;
A
#
# COMPACT_ATOMS: atom_id res chain seq x y z
N MET A 1 69.20 -20.26 10.78
CA MET A 1 68.61 -20.56 9.46
C MET A 1 67.13 -20.20 9.54
N GLY A 2 66.68 -19.33 8.65
CA GLY A 2 65.52 -18.46 8.85
C GLY A 2 64.17 -19.17 8.79
N ARG A 3 63.32 -18.90 9.79
CA ARG A 3 61.87 -18.94 9.64
C ARG A 3 61.41 -17.51 9.37
N ARG A 4 60.89 -17.28 8.16
CA ARG A 4 60.19 -16.04 7.77
C ARG A 4 59.18 -15.70 8.85
N ALA A 5 59.31 -14.52 9.45
CA ALA A 5 58.32 -13.99 10.38
C ALA A 5 56.98 -13.82 9.64
N LYS A 6 55.91 -14.37 10.22
CA LYS A 6 54.54 -14.04 9.80
C LYS A 6 54.29 -12.56 10.15
N PRO A 7 53.64 -11.78 9.27
CA PRO A 7 53.35 -10.39 9.57
C PRO A 7 52.45 -10.30 10.81
N SER A 8 52.67 -9.26 11.62
CA SER A 8 51.88 -9.02 12.82
C SER A 8 50.43 -8.74 12.45
N LEU A 9 49.49 -9.08 13.34
CA LEU A 9 48.06 -8.89 13.17
C LEU A 9 47.67 -7.44 12.81
N ALA A 10 48.49 -6.46 13.22
CA ALA A 10 48.34 -5.05 12.88
C ALA A 10 48.46 -4.78 11.37
N SER A 11 49.29 -5.54 10.64
CA SER A 11 49.48 -5.38 9.19
C SER A 11 48.36 -6.00 8.34
N LEU A 12 47.52 -6.87 8.91
CA LEU A 12 46.34 -7.43 8.23
C LEU A 12 45.08 -6.56 8.41
N MET A 13 45.07 -5.66 9.39
CA MET A 13 43.93 -4.78 9.70
C MET A 13 43.92 -3.49 8.88
N GLU A 14 45.01 -3.13 8.20
CA GLU A 14 45.09 -1.90 7.38
C GLU A 14 44.55 -2.06 5.95
N THR A 15 44.29 -3.28 5.47
CA THR A 15 43.81 -3.49 4.07
C THR A 15 42.35 -3.98 3.99
N MET A 16 41.77 -4.53 5.05
CA MET A 16 40.33 -4.77 5.16
C MET A 16 39.90 -4.52 6.60
N GLY A 17 39.00 -3.56 6.79
CA GLY A 17 38.57 -3.05 8.10
C GLY A 17 37.97 -4.11 9.04
N PRO A 18 37.71 -3.73 10.32
CA PRO A 18 37.32 -4.65 11.38
C PRO A 18 36.01 -5.42 11.09
N PRO A 19 35.81 -6.58 11.73
CA PRO A 19 34.71 -7.50 11.43
C PRO A 19 33.34 -6.83 11.60
N ILE A 20 32.40 -7.22 10.73
CA ILE A 20 30.97 -6.95 10.86
C ILE A 20 30.49 -7.68 12.13
N SER A 21 30.54 -6.96 13.26
CA SER A 21 30.09 -7.33 14.62
C SER A 21 30.75 -8.57 15.28
N SER A 22 31.36 -8.36 16.44
CA SER A 22 31.91 -9.40 17.33
C SER A 22 31.20 -9.49 18.70
N GLN A 23 29.99 -8.95 18.84
CA GLN A 23 29.29 -8.90 20.13
C GLN A 23 28.57 -10.23 20.45
N PRO A 24 28.89 -10.91 21.58
CA PRO A 24 28.06 -12.00 22.09
C PRO A 24 26.71 -11.49 22.59
N TRP A 25 25.72 -12.38 22.68
CA TRP A 25 24.35 -12.09 23.11
C TRP A 25 24.31 -11.23 24.39
N SER A 26 23.62 -10.10 24.33
CA SER A 26 23.39 -9.19 25.45
C SER A 26 21.88 -8.93 25.61
N PRO A 27 21.33 -8.94 26.83
CA PRO A 27 19.92 -8.63 27.12
C PRO A 27 19.52 -7.17 26.79
N GLN A 28 20.45 -6.37 26.28
CA GLN A 28 20.25 -4.96 25.90
C GLN A 28 19.75 -4.77 24.45
N PHE A 29 19.57 -5.85 23.68
CA PHE A 29 19.05 -5.80 22.30
C PHE A 29 17.77 -6.61 22.17
N THR A 30 16.74 -6.08 21.48
CA THR A 30 15.61 -6.93 21.07
C THR A 30 16.09 -7.93 20.03
N ALA A 31 15.43 -9.08 19.90
CA ALA A 31 15.68 -10.07 18.85
C ALA A 31 15.31 -9.58 17.42
N GLN A 32 15.38 -8.27 17.17
CA GLN A 32 15.04 -7.58 15.94
C GLN A 32 16.31 -7.01 15.31
N THR A 33 16.49 -7.29 14.04
CA THR A 33 17.62 -6.78 13.24
C THR A 33 17.04 -5.83 12.19
N LEU A 34 17.52 -4.59 12.12
CA LEU A 34 17.18 -3.70 11.02
C LEU A 34 18.05 -4.05 9.82
N GLU A 35 17.42 -4.22 8.66
CA GLU A 35 18.10 -4.22 7.39
C GLU A 35 18.01 -2.81 6.80
N VAL A 36 19.16 -2.21 6.54
CA VAL A 36 19.26 -0.85 5.99
C VAL A 36 19.67 -0.96 4.53
N LEU A 37 18.88 -0.38 3.64
CA LEU A 37 19.14 -0.34 2.20
C LEU A 37 19.29 1.11 1.75
N PRO A 38 20.49 1.71 1.87
CA PRO A 38 20.67 3.09 1.43
C PRO A 38 20.47 3.20 -0.07
N VAL A 39 19.57 4.10 -0.46
CA VAL A 39 19.29 4.41 -1.87
C VAL A 39 19.62 5.88 -2.10
N GLY A 40 20.42 6.15 -3.11
CA GLY A 40 20.79 7.51 -3.50
C GLY A 40 20.44 7.82 -4.94
N LEU A 41 20.50 9.10 -5.27
CA LEU A 41 20.44 9.58 -6.64
C LEU A 41 21.74 10.33 -6.95
N SER A 42 22.50 9.85 -7.94
CA SER A 42 23.72 10.51 -8.41
C SER A 42 23.63 10.64 -9.93
N SER A 43 23.89 11.84 -10.45
CA SER A 43 23.86 12.13 -11.90
C SER A 43 22.58 11.66 -12.62
N GLY A 44 21.43 11.70 -11.92
CA GLY A 44 20.13 11.27 -12.48
C GLY A 44 19.88 9.76 -12.47
N ALA A 45 20.83 8.95 -12.02
CA ALA A 45 20.66 7.51 -11.85
C ALA A 45 20.41 7.15 -10.38
N LEU A 46 19.49 6.21 -10.16
CA LEU A 46 19.29 5.58 -8.85
C LEU A 46 20.46 4.63 -8.58
N PHE A 47 21.04 4.70 -7.39
CA PHE A 47 21.99 3.69 -6.94
C PHE A 47 21.55 3.18 -5.57
N TRP A 48 21.76 1.89 -5.34
CA TRP A 48 21.65 1.29 -4.01
C TRP A 48 23.04 0.97 -3.46
N MET A 49 23.20 1.05 -2.15
CA MET A 49 24.44 0.66 -1.49
C MET A 49 24.24 -0.68 -0.83
N LYS A 50 25.05 -1.66 -1.26
CA LYS A 50 25.13 -2.99 -0.65
C LYS A 50 26.55 -3.18 -0.08
N PRO A 51 26.71 -3.73 1.14
CA PRO A 51 28.02 -4.08 1.64
C PRO A 51 28.73 -5.05 0.69
N MET A 52 30.02 -4.86 0.42
CA MET A 52 30.75 -5.74 -0.51
C MET A 52 30.86 -7.20 -0.01
N HIS A 53 30.78 -7.40 1.31
CA HIS A 53 31.01 -8.71 1.95
C HIS A 53 29.77 -9.26 2.67
N ALA A 54 28.58 -8.70 2.42
CA ALA A 54 27.34 -9.19 3.01
C ALA A 54 26.16 -8.95 2.08
N ASP A 55 25.10 -9.74 2.24
CA ASP A 55 23.92 -9.61 1.38
C ASP A 55 23.15 -8.32 1.59
N SER A 56 23.20 -7.76 2.80
CA SER A 56 22.59 -6.49 3.15
C SER A 56 23.25 -5.90 4.41
N LEU A 57 23.11 -4.59 4.62
CA LEU A 57 23.58 -3.93 5.84
C LEU A 57 22.58 -4.23 6.96
N ARG A 58 23.01 -4.98 7.97
CA ARG A 58 22.17 -5.38 9.10
C ARG A 58 22.69 -4.79 10.41
N VAL A 59 21.82 -4.17 11.20
CA VAL A 59 22.15 -3.58 12.50
C VAL A 59 21.17 -4.02 13.59
N GLY A 60 21.63 -4.12 14.84
CA GLY A 60 20.76 -4.45 15.97
C GLY A 60 19.84 -3.30 16.33
N LEU A 61 18.60 -3.60 16.74
CA LEU A 61 17.66 -2.61 17.27
C LEU A 61 17.62 -2.68 18.82
N PRO A 62 18.12 -1.66 19.52
CA PRO A 62 17.95 -1.56 20.97
C PRO A 62 16.45 -1.47 21.35
N PRO A 63 16.00 -2.09 22.45
CA PRO A 63 14.59 -2.07 22.87
C PRO A 63 14.02 -0.67 23.11
N SER A 64 14.88 0.28 23.50
CA SER A 64 14.51 1.65 23.82
C SER A 64 14.64 2.62 22.65
N ALA A 65 15.17 2.18 21.50
CA ALA A 65 15.44 3.04 20.36
C ALA A 65 14.32 2.99 19.32
N THR A 66 14.07 4.10 18.64
CA THR A 66 13.19 4.09 17.48
C THR A 66 13.97 3.55 16.26
N PRO A 67 13.38 2.68 15.42
CA PRO A 67 14.05 2.16 14.24
C PRO A 67 14.58 3.24 13.30
N ALA A 68 13.84 4.33 13.14
CA ALA A 68 14.22 5.45 12.27
C ALA A 68 15.49 6.15 12.78
N ASP A 69 15.61 6.37 14.10
CA ASP A 69 16.80 6.99 14.69
C ASP A 69 18.03 6.11 14.50
N VAL A 70 17.89 4.79 14.71
CA VAL A 70 18.98 3.84 14.46
C VAL A 70 19.41 3.84 12.99
N VAL A 71 18.46 3.87 12.04
CA VAL A 71 18.79 3.98 10.61
C VAL A 71 19.50 5.29 10.31
N LEU A 72 19.03 6.42 10.86
CA LEU A 72 19.67 7.73 10.68
C LEU A 72 21.09 7.75 11.25
N ASP A 73 21.33 7.13 12.41
CA ASP A 73 22.66 7.02 13.01
C ASP A 73 23.59 6.14 12.19
N VAL A 74 23.10 5.04 11.63
CA VAL A 74 23.85 4.18 10.71
C VAL A 74 24.20 4.93 9.42
N MET A 75 23.30 5.78 8.92
CA MET A 75 23.58 6.60 7.74
C MET A 75 24.74 7.59 7.96
N LYS A 76 24.99 8.03 9.20
CA LYS A 76 26.14 8.89 9.55
C LYS A 76 27.49 8.17 9.43
N TRP A 77 27.50 6.83 9.41
CA TRP A 77 28.74 6.05 9.17
C TRP A 77 29.26 6.23 7.74
N TYR A 78 28.39 6.70 6.84
CA TYR A 78 28.69 6.92 5.44
C TYR A 78 28.68 8.44 5.14
N PRO A 79 29.41 8.90 4.11
CA PRO A 79 29.42 10.32 3.70
C PRO A 79 28.13 10.69 2.95
N LEU A 80 26.99 10.45 3.58
CA LEU A 80 25.65 10.52 3.02
C LEU A 80 24.76 11.35 3.95
N THR A 81 23.97 12.23 3.35
CA THR A 81 22.94 12.97 4.09
C THR A 81 21.59 12.31 3.84
N PRO A 82 20.97 11.66 4.85
CA PRO A 82 19.64 11.09 4.71
C PRO A 82 18.60 12.19 4.51
N VAL A 83 17.71 11.98 3.56
CA VAL A 83 16.63 12.89 3.14
C VAL A 83 15.27 12.34 3.56
N VAL A 84 15.08 11.02 3.49
CA VAL A 84 13.86 10.31 3.91
C VAL A 84 14.28 8.96 4.47
N VAL A 85 13.62 8.48 5.53
CA VAL A 85 13.74 7.10 6.02
C VAL A 85 12.36 6.45 5.99
N HIS A 86 12.23 5.31 5.33
CA HIS A 86 10.97 4.62 5.13
C HIS A 86 11.15 3.12 5.36
N SER A 87 10.22 2.47 6.07
CA SER A 87 10.17 1.01 6.18
C SER A 87 9.53 0.42 4.92
N THR A 88 10.28 -0.36 4.16
CA THR A 88 9.83 -0.95 2.89
C THR A 88 9.12 -2.28 3.06
N SER A 89 9.57 -3.08 4.03
CA SER A 89 9.12 -4.46 4.23
C SER A 89 9.62 -5.01 5.56
N TRP A 90 9.18 -6.22 5.91
CA TRP A 90 9.74 -7.01 6.99
C TRP A 90 9.74 -8.49 6.60
N ARG A 91 10.60 -9.29 7.23
CA ARG A 91 10.60 -10.76 7.11
C ARG A 91 10.99 -11.42 8.42
N HIS A 92 10.69 -12.71 8.55
CA HIS A 92 11.16 -13.54 9.66
C HIS A 92 12.23 -14.50 9.16
N GLU A 93 13.42 -14.46 9.75
CA GLU A 93 14.59 -15.24 9.34
C GLU A 93 15.32 -15.73 10.60
N ALA A 94 15.54 -17.05 10.72
CA ALA A 94 16.27 -17.67 11.84
C ALA A 94 15.81 -17.22 13.25
N GLY A 95 14.49 -17.13 13.47
CA GLY A 95 13.91 -16.76 14.78
C GLY A 95 13.94 -15.26 15.09
N ARG A 96 14.21 -14.41 14.09
CA ARG A 96 14.29 -12.96 14.24
C ARG A 96 13.37 -12.24 13.26
N ILE A 97 12.78 -11.13 13.69
CA ILE A 97 12.09 -10.20 12.79
C ILE A 97 13.13 -9.25 12.21
N ILE A 98 13.23 -9.22 10.89
CA ILE A 98 14.06 -8.30 10.15
C ILE A 98 13.16 -7.20 9.58
N LEU A 99 13.38 -5.95 9.98
CA LEU A 99 12.66 -4.80 9.44
C LEU A 99 13.54 -4.11 8.40
N THR A 100 13.08 -3.97 7.17
CA THR A 100 13.83 -3.34 6.09
C THR A 100 13.47 -1.86 5.98
N TYR A 101 14.50 -1.01 5.96
CA TYR A 101 14.37 0.43 5.84
C TYR A 101 15.21 0.94 4.66
N GLY A 102 14.59 1.73 3.80
CA GLY A 102 15.23 2.40 2.67
C GLY A 102 15.43 3.88 2.94
N PRO A 103 16.59 4.31 3.47
CA PRO A 103 16.90 5.73 3.55
C PRO A 103 17.25 6.26 2.15
N ARG A 104 16.54 7.31 1.70
CA ARG A 104 16.97 8.11 0.56
C ARG A 104 18.10 9.04 1.01
N ALA A 105 19.25 9.03 0.36
CA ALA A 105 20.37 9.91 0.72
C ALA A 105 20.94 10.69 -0.47
N ARG A 106 21.61 11.80 -0.17
CA ARG A 106 22.44 12.56 -1.13
C ARG A 106 23.91 12.49 -0.70
N PRO A 107 24.88 12.58 -1.63
CA PRO A 107 26.28 12.74 -1.28
C PRO A 107 26.47 13.97 -0.40
N ALA A 108 27.23 13.83 0.70
CA ALA A 108 27.62 14.99 1.48
C ALA A 108 28.51 15.92 0.63
N PRO A 109 28.37 17.26 0.72
CA PRO A 109 29.30 18.17 0.07
C PRO A 109 30.74 17.91 0.58
N PRO A 110 31.77 18.09 -0.27
CA PRO A 110 33.15 17.90 0.17
C PRO A 110 33.44 18.81 1.37
N LEU A 111 34.05 18.23 2.42
CA LEU A 111 34.52 18.97 3.59
C LEU A 111 35.58 19.97 3.15
N VAL A 112 35.20 21.24 2.99
CA VAL A 112 36.16 22.33 2.88
C VAL A 112 36.72 22.56 4.27
N ALA A 113 37.98 22.20 4.48
CA ALA A 113 38.69 22.46 5.71
C ALA A 113 38.71 23.98 5.97
N GLY A 114 38.08 24.43 7.07
CA GLY A 114 38.32 25.76 7.63
C GLY A 114 37.16 26.77 7.64
N ALA A 115 35.90 26.39 7.42
CA ALA A 115 34.79 27.33 7.55
C ALA A 115 33.86 26.97 8.72
N ARG A 116 34.04 27.64 9.87
CA ARG A 116 32.93 27.80 10.83
C ARG A 116 31.88 28.70 10.17
N ARG A 117 30.66 28.21 9.98
CA ARG A 117 29.44 29.01 9.73
C ARG A 117 28.29 28.30 10.45
N SER A 118 27.84 28.79 11.61
CA SER A 118 26.77 29.77 11.81
C SER A 118 25.50 29.43 11.04
N CYS A 119 24.47 28.99 11.77
CA CYS A 119 23.11 28.86 11.30
C CYS A 119 22.67 30.17 10.63
N GLY A 120 22.25 30.09 9.38
CA GLY A 120 21.70 31.20 8.62
C GLY A 120 20.81 30.65 7.51
N ASP A 121 19.57 31.13 7.51
CA ASP A 121 18.45 30.81 6.64
C ASP A 121 18.80 30.30 5.23
N GLY A 122 18.47 29.03 4.98
CA GLY A 122 18.53 28.42 3.66
C GLY A 122 17.21 28.58 2.93
N GLY A 123 17.06 29.69 2.22
CA GLY A 123 15.97 29.90 1.27
C GLY A 123 15.86 28.75 0.26
N ALA A 124 14.62 28.38 -0.07
CA ALA A 124 14.30 27.31 -0.99
C ALA A 124 14.92 27.57 -2.38
N VAL A 125 15.96 26.82 -2.73
CA VAL A 125 16.46 26.75 -4.11
C VAL A 125 15.50 25.85 -4.89
N ARG A 126 14.68 26.46 -5.75
CA ARG A 126 13.92 25.76 -6.80
C ARG A 126 14.88 24.97 -7.67
N LEU A 127 14.71 23.66 -7.73
CA LEU A 127 15.38 22.80 -8.71
C LEU A 127 14.68 22.97 -10.06
N GLU A 128 15.32 23.70 -10.97
CA GLU A 128 15.04 23.56 -12.40
C GLU A 128 15.64 22.22 -12.88
N GLY A 129 14.80 21.35 -13.44
CA GLY A 129 15.22 20.06 -13.99
C GLY A 129 14.23 18.93 -13.69
N GLY A 130 13.01 19.03 -14.25
CA GLY A 130 12.03 17.93 -14.21
C GLY A 130 12.48 16.73 -15.07
N PRO A 131 11.71 15.62 -15.04
CA PRO A 131 11.96 14.47 -15.91
C PRO A 131 12.11 14.95 -17.35
N ARG A 132 13.25 14.65 -17.98
CA ARG A 132 13.49 15.02 -19.37
C ARG A 132 12.42 14.36 -20.22
N ARG A 133 11.40 15.13 -20.61
CA ARG A 133 10.45 14.74 -21.64
C ARG A 133 11.27 14.35 -22.86
N VAL A 134 11.03 13.17 -23.41
CA VAL A 134 11.54 12.87 -24.75
C VAL A 134 10.92 13.93 -25.66
N PRO A 135 11.73 14.79 -26.32
CA PRO A 135 11.19 15.81 -27.19
C PRO A 135 10.38 15.09 -28.28
N ALA A 136 9.13 15.53 -28.52
CA ALA A 136 8.30 14.96 -29.59
C ALA A 136 9.00 14.99 -30.97
N ARG A 137 10.02 15.85 -31.13
CA ARG A 137 10.87 15.98 -32.32
C ARG A 137 11.97 14.92 -32.47
N ALA A 138 12.25 14.09 -31.46
CA ALA A 138 13.28 13.05 -31.51
C ALA A 138 12.83 11.79 -32.27
N PHE A 139 11.56 11.72 -32.69
CA PHE A 139 11.00 10.61 -33.45
C PHE A 139 10.83 11.02 -34.91
N SER A 140 11.55 10.36 -35.80
CA SER A 140 11.22 10.35 -37.22
C SER A 140 9.80 9.79 -37.38
N ARG A 141 8.86 10.64 -37.81
CA ARG A 141 7.44 10.30 -38.06
C ARG A 141 7.36 9.50 -39.34
N THR A 142 7.52 8.18 -39.27
CA THR A 142 7.32 7.32 -40.44
C THR A 142 6.07 6.48 -40.24
N GLY A 143 4.95 6.95 -40.82
CA GLY A 143 3.69 6.22 -40.96
C GLY A 143 2.45 6.97 -40.46
N LEU A 144 1.34 6.94 -41.22
CA LEU A 144 0.04 7.53 -40.86
C LEU A 144 -0.51 7.00 -39.52
N SER A 145 -0.20 5.73 -39.17
CA SER A 145 -0.58 5.09 -37.90
C SER A 145 0.04 5.77 -36.68
N ALA A 146 1.34 6.06 -36.73
CA ALA A 146 2.08 6.66 -35.60
C ALA A 146 1.60 8.09 -35.28
N GLU A 147 1.16 8.83 -36.31
CA GLU A 147 0.59 10.16 -36.11
C GLU A 147 -0.79 10.11 -35.47
N ARG A 148 -1.65 9.16 -35.89
CA ARG A 148 -2.96 8.94 -35.29
C ARG A 148 -2.82 8.49 -33.84
N ALA A 149 -1.98 7.50 -33.57
CA ALA A 149 -1.70 7.02 -32.22
C ALA A 149 -1.27 8.17 -31.28
N SER A 150 -0.36 9.03 -31.76
CA SER A 150 0.10 10.20 -31.03
C SER A 150 -1.02 11.20 -30.74
N ARG A 151 -1.95 11.45 -31.67
CA ARG A 151 -3.12 12.31 -31.45
C ARG A 151 -4.02 11.78 -30.34
N TRP A 152 -4.15 10.46 -30.25
CA TRP A 152 -4.90 9.76 -29.20
C TRP A 152 -4.12 9.59 -27.88
N GLY A 153 -2.93 10.18 -27.78
CA GLY A 153 -2.13 10.17 -26.55
C GLY A 153 -1.31 8.91 -26.33
N ILE A 154 -1.19 8.04 -27.33
CA ILE A 154 -0.34 6.85 -27.27
C ILE A 154 1.11 7.30 -27.45
N LEU A 155 1.97 6.94 -26.49
CA LEU A 155 3.38 7.29 -26.55
C LEU A 155 4.09 6.45 -27.63
N PRO A 156 4.85 7.06 -28.56
CA PRO A 156 5.55 6.33 -29.61
C PRO A 156 6.76 5.54 -29.10
N ALA A 157 7.23 5.87 -27.90
CA ALA A 157 8.29 5.14 -27.20
C ALA A 157 8.29 5.50 -25.72
N TYR A 158 8.97 4.68 -24.93
CA TYR A 158 9.23 4.90 -23.51
C TYR A 158 10.65 4.43 -23.16
N HIS A 159 11.18 4.92 -22.05
CA HIS A 159 12.43 4.38 -21.50
C HIS A 159 12.12 3.14 -20.67
N GLY A 160 12.77 2.03 -21.02
CA GLY A 160 12.73 0.82 -20.23
C GLY A 160 13.47 0.97 -18.90
N TRP A 161 13.40 -0.07 -18.07
CA TRP A 161 14.00 -0.04 -16.73
C TRP A 161 15.53 -0.03 -16.77
N GLN A 162 16.16 -0.40 -17.90
CA GLN A 162 17.60 -0.28 -18.11
C GLN A 162 17.98 1.04 -18.81
N GLY A 163 17.00 1.92 -19.05
CA GLY A 163 17.19 3.22 -19.70
C GLY A 163 17.19 3.17 -21.23
N GLU A 164 17.11 1.98 -21.82
CA GLU A 164 16.96 1.77 -23.26
C GLU A 164 15.67 2.41 -23.77
N LEU A 165 15.70 2.93 -25.00
CA LEU A 165 14.51 3.49 -25.62
C LEU A 165 13.72 2.37 -26.31
N ALA A 166 12.62 1.94 -25.69
CA ALA A 166 11.69 0.98 -26.26
C ALA A 166 10.64 1.71 -27.12
N ARG A 167 10.59 1.38 -28.41
CA ARG A 167 9.59 1.94 -29.34
C ARG A 167 8.31 1.12 -29.30
N THR A 168 7.17 1.81 -29.35
CA THR A 168 5.86 1.18 -29.49
C THR A 168 5.74 0.68 -30.92
N SER A 169 5.45 -0.62 -31.12
CA SER A 169 5.30 -1.17 -32.47
C SER A 169 3.95 -0.76 -33.06
N PRO A 170 3.81 -0.69 -34.41
CA PRO A 170 2.53 -0.38 -35.06
C PRO A 170 1.39 -1.31 -34.65
N GLU A 171 1.67 -2.59 -34.39
CA GLU A 171 0.69 -3.57 -33.94
C GLU A 171 0.16 -3.23 -32.54
N VAL A 172 1.04 -2.76 -31.64
CA VAL A 172 0.67 -2.32 -30.30
C VAL A 172 -0.14 -1.02 -30.37
N GLU A 173 0.28 -0.07 -31.22
CA GLU A 173 -0.49 1.16 -31.45
C GLU A 173 -1.92 0.85 -31.92
N GLN A 174 -2.07 -0.05 -32.89
CA GLN A 174 -3.37 -0.47 -33.42
C GLN A 174 -4.22 -1.17 -32.35
N ALA A 175 -3.62 -2.05 -31.54
CA ALA A 175 -4.34 -2.73 -30.47
C ALA A 175 -4.84 -1.75 -29.40
N ILE A 176 -4.04 -0.76 -29.02
CA ILE A 176 -4.46 0.27 -28.05
C ILE A 176 -5.55 1.16 -28.66
N LEU A 177 -5.40 1.61 -29.91
CA LEU A 177 -6.43 2.39 -30.61
C LEU A 177 -7.77 1.63 -30.67
N ALA A 178 -7.74 0.34 -31.02
CA ALA A 178 -8.92 -0.50 -31.03
C ALA A 178 -9.55 -0.63 -29.62
N ALA A 179 -8.74 -0.85 -28.58
CA ALA A 179 -9.21 -0.94 -27.19
C ALA A 179 -9.81 0.38 -26.67
N MET A 180 -9.35 1.53 -27.20
CA MET A 180 -9.92 2.84 -26.88
C MET A 180 -11.22 3.14 -27.64
N GLY A 181 -11.64 2.29 -28.59
CA GLY A 181 -12.75 2.59 -29.49
C GLY A 181 -12.46 3.79 -30.39
N ALA A 182 -11.21 3.90 -30.87
CA ALA A 182 -10.76 5.06 -31.62
C ALA A 182 -11.31 5.10 -33.04
N ASP A 183 -12.60 5.37 -33.22
CA ASP A 183 -13.28 5.28 -34.54
C ASP A 183 -13.00 6.46 -35.47
N SER A 184 -12.21 7.44 -35.03
CA SER A 184 -11.86 8.63 -35.81
C SER A 184 -10.37 8.98 -35.71
N ASP A 185 -9.94 9.94 -36.53
CA ASP A 185 -8.55 10.39 -36.57
C ASP A 185 -8.15 11.26 -35.37
N VAL A 186 -9.12 11.90 -34.70
CA VAL A 186 -8.90 12.85 -33.62
C VAL A 186 -9.71 12.40 -32.40
N PRO A 187 -9.11 12.31 -31.20
CA PRO A 187 -9.87 11.91 -30.02
C PRO A 187 -10.99 12.93 -29.71
N PRO A 188 -12.09 12.47 -29.08
CA PRO A 188 -13.12 13.39 -28.63
C PRO A 188 -12.54 14.42 -27.64
N PRO A 189 -13.07 15.65 -27.61
CA PRO A 189 -12.66 16.66 -26.65
C PRO A 189 -12.78 16.13 -25.22
N GLN A 190 -11.67 16.12 -24.48
CA GLN A 190 -11.71 15.77 -23.06
C GLN A 190 -12.15 16.99 -22.25
N GLN A 191 -13.28 16.88 -21.55
CA GLN A 191 -13.62 17.83 -20.49
C GLN A 191 -12.61 17.65 -19.36
N ARG A 192 -11.74 18.63 -19.20
CA ARG A 192 -10.91 18.70 -17.99
C ARG A 192 -11.79 19.21 -16.86
N PRO A 193 -11.82 18.53 -15.70
CA PRO A 193 -12.50 19.09 -14.55
C PRO A 193 -11.85 20.44 -14.23
N ASN A 194 -12.67 21.44 -13.89
CA ASN A 194 -12.17 22.70 -13.36
C ASN A 194 -11.64 22.41 -11.95
N LEU A 195 -10.33 22.20 -11.84
CA LEU A 195 -9.67 21.95 -10.57
C LEU A 195 -9.43 23.29 -9.88
N PRO A 196 -9.64 23.40 -8.57
CA PRO A 196 -9.23 24.59 -7.83
C PRO A 196 -7.71 24.77 -7.96
N ASP A 197 -7.26 26.03 -8.01
CA ASP A 197 -5.84 26.38 -8.05
C ASP A 197 -5.13 26.08 -6.70
N GLU A 198 -5.90 25.73 -5.68
CA GLU A 198 -5.38 25.36 -4.36
C GLU A 198 -4.57 24.06 -4.44
N PRO A 199 -3.35 24.03 -3.87
CA PRO A 199 -2.58 22.80 -3.80
C PRO A 199 -3.29 21.77 -2.91
N CYS A 200 -2.97 20.49 -3.11
CA CYS A 200 -3.33 19.46 -2.16
C CYS A 200 -2.88 19.84 -0.74
N TRP A 201 -3.62 19.36 0.27
CA TRP A 201 -3.32 19.61 1.68
C TRP A 201 -1.85 19.30 2.02
N HIS A 202 -1.20 20.22 2.73
CA HIS A 202 0.20 20.08 3.08
C HIS A 202 0.41 18.96 4.11
N ALA A 203 1.38 18.09 3.86
CA ALA A 203 1.82 17.11 4.84
C ALA A 203 2.50 17.82 6.03
N PRO A 204 2.42 17.25 7.24
CA PRO A 204 3.20 17.75 8.37
C PRO A 204 4.70 17.69 8.07
N GLU A 205 5.47 18.63 8.62
CA GLU A 205 6.92 18.73 8.39
C GLU A 205 7.67 17.47 8.82
N ARG A 206 7.27 16.88 9.96
CA ARG A 206 7.72 15.56 10.43
C ARG A 206 6.56 14.79 11.04
N ALA A 207 6.37 13.57 10.57
CA ALA A 207 5.41 12.63 11.13
C ALA A 207 5.93 11.20 10.95
N TRP A 208 5.47 10.29 11.80
CA TRP A 208 5.67 8.87 11.60
C TRP A 208 4.33 8.13 11.79
N GLY A 209 4.23 6.93 11.25
CA GLY A 209 3.02 6.16 11.29
C GLY A 209 3.25 4.69 10.93
N TRP A 210 2.18 3.91 10.99
CA TRP A 210 2.21 2.50 10.65
C TRP A 210 1.74 2.28 9.22
N ALA A 211 2.45 1.44 8.46
CA ALA A 211 1.91 0.86 7.24
C ALA A 211 1.46 -0.57 7.56
N ILE A 212 0.15 -0.80 7.56
CA ILE A 212 -0.43 -2.09 7.91
C ILE A 212 -1.26 -2.65 6.77
N GLN A 213 -1.32 -3.98 6.73
CA GLN A 213 -2.34 -4.70 5.99
C GLN A 213 -3.49 -4.96 6.97
N LEU A 214 -4.63 -4.28 6.81
CA LEU A 214 -5.76 -4.35 7.74
C LEU A 214 -6.22 -5.79 7.96
N TYR A 215 -6.29 -6.57 6.88
CA TYR A 215 -6.67 -7.98 6.94
C TYR A 215 -5.74 -8.82 7.84
N ALA A 216 -4.49 -8.39 8.02
CA ALA A 216 -3.49 -9.08 8.82
C ALA A 216 -3.47 -8.64 10.29
N LEU A 217 -4.21 -7.60 10.67
CA LEU A 217 -4.46 -7.35 12.10
C LEU A 217 -5.18 -8.56 12.70
N ARG A 218 -4.85 -8.89 13.94
CA ARG A 218 -5.57 -9.90 14.71
C ARG A 218 -5.77 -9.44 16.15
N SER A 219 -6.96 -9.67 16.67
CA SER A 219 -7.28 -9.67 18.08
C SER A 219 -7.93 -10.99 18.48
N LYS A 220 -8.09 -11.23 19.79
CA LYS A 220 -8.83 -12.40 20.29
C LYS A 220 -10.30 -12.40 19.85
N GLU A 221 -10.80 -11.27 19.38
CA GLU A 221 -12.19 -11.08 19.02
C GLU A 221 -12.44 -11.03 17.50
N SER A 222 -11.38 -10.93 16.70
CA SER A 222 -11.46 -10.91 15.23
C SER A 222 -12.21 -12.14 14.70
N TRP A 223 -12.93 -11.96 13.61
CA TRP A 223 -13.61 -13.06 12.92
C TRP A 223 -12.70 -13.62 11.82
N GLY A 224 -11.56 -14.20 12.21
CA GLY A 224 -10.57 -14.83 11.31
C GLY A 224 -9.74 -13.86 10.45
N VAL A 225 -10.12 -12.58 10.39
CA VAL A 225 -9.50 -11.49 9.63
C VAL A 225 -9.55 -10.21 10.45
N GLY A 226 -8.56 -9.33 10.29
CA GLY A 226 -8.60 -8.00 10.90
C GLY A 226 -9.74 -7.15 10.34
N ASP A 227 -10.47 -6.45 11.22
CA ASP A 227 -11.67 -5.67 10.88
C ASP A 227 -11.60 -4.22 11.39
N PHE A 228 -12.66 -3.42 11.17
CA PHE A 228 -12.67 -2.03 11.61
C PHE A 228 -12.65 -1.84 13.13
N ALA A 229 -13.09 -2.83 13.92
CA ALA A 229 -12.95 -2.78 15.37
C ALA A 229 -11.49 -3.00 15.79
N ASP A 230 -10.79 -3.91 15.10
CA ASP A 230 -9.34 -4.09 15.27
C ASP A 230 -8.57 -2.82 14.88
N LEU A 231 -8.96 -2.18 13.76
CA LEU A 231 -8.36 -0.90 13.33
C LEU A 231 -8.55 0.19 14.38
N ARG A 232 -9.75 0.32 14.95
CA ARG A 232 -10.02 1.29 16.03
C ARG A 232 -9.12 1.07 17.23
N ARG A 233 -9.00 -0.19 17.68
CA ARG A 233 -8.14 -0.54 18.82
C ARG A 233 -6.68 -0.23 18.51
N PHE A 234 -6.23 -0.56 17.30
CA PHE A 234 -4.87 -0.30 16.84
C PHE A 234 -4.59 1.20 16.71
N ALA A 235 -5.54 2.00 16.22
CA ALA A 235 -5.42 3.45 16.10
C ALA A 235 -5.29 4.12 17.46
N ARG A 236 -6.14 3.76 18.44
CA ARG A 236 -6.03 4.23 19.83
C ARG A 236 -4.67 3.93 20.44
N PHE A 237 -4.19 2.70 20.28
CA PHE A 237 -2.85 2.31 20.73
C PHE A 237 -1.75 3.13 20.03
N SER A 238 -1.84 3.26 18.71
CA SER A 238 -0.86 3.97 17.88
C SER A 238 -0.74 5.44 18.27
N ARG A 239 -1.88 6.09 18.54
CA ARG A 239 -1.92 7.46 19.07
C ARG A 239 -1.22 7.58 20.42
N GLY A 240 -1.41 6.59 21.31
CA GLY A 240 -0.77 6.54 22.62
C GLY A 240 0.77 6.47 22.56
N VAL A 241 1.34 5.93 21.47
CA VAL A 241 2.79 5.91 21.25
C VAL A 241 3.30 7.05 20.38
N GLY A 242 2.43 7.98 19.96
CA GLY A 242 2.79 9.18 19.20
C GLY A 242 2.76 9.03 17.67
N ALA A 243 2.15 7.96 17.13
CA ALA A 243 1.97 7.81 15.70
C ALA A 243 0.97 8.85 15.16
N SER A 244 1.28 9.47 14.03
CA SER A 244 0.44 10.49 13.39
C SER A 244 -0.42 9.96 12.24
N ALA A 245 -0.10 8.76 11.72
CA ALA A 245 -0.79 8.19 10.58
C ALA A 245 -0.83 6.66 10.62
N ILE A 246 -1.85 6.10 9.97
CA ILE A 246 -1.92 4.69 9.62
C ILE A 246 -2.23 4.58 8.12
N LEU A 247 -1.31 4.01 7.37
CA LEU A 247 -1.48 3.65 5.97
C LEU A 247 -2.07 2.23 5.89
N LEU A 248 -3.15 2.08 5.13
CA LEU A 248 -3.83 0.82 4.92
C LEU A 248 -3.62 0.30 3.49
N ASN A 249 -3.82 -1.00 3.31
CA ASN A 249 -4.06 -1.58 2.00
C ASN A 249 -5.36 -1.04 1.36
N PRO A 250 -5.54 -1.18 0.03
CA PRO A 250 -6.80 -0.84 -0.60
C PRO A 250 -7.97 -1.61 0.03
N LEU A 251 -9.05 -0.88 0.31
CA LEU A 251 -10.26 -1.41 0.95
C LEU A 251 -11.42 -1.59 -0.05
N GLY A 252 -11.13 -1.63 -1.36
CA GLY A 252 -12.13 -1.75 -2.42
C GLY A 252 -12.94 -3.04 -2.30
N ALA A 253 -14.23 -2.97 -2.66
CA ALA A 253 -15.13 -4.09 -2.48
C ALA A 253 -14.83 -5.24 -3.46
N GLN A 254 -15.11 -6.46 -3.00
CA GLN A 254 -15.07 -7.69 -3.79
C GLN A 254 -16.47 -8.11 -4.19
N THR A 255 -16.59 -8.98 -5.19
CA THR A 255 -17.85 -9.64 -5.51
C THR A 255 -18.24 -10.58 -4.37
N PRO A 256 -19.55 -10.70 -4.04
CA PRO A 256 -20.03 -11.55 -2.94
C PRO A 256 -20.08 -13.04 -3.32
N THR A 257 -19.02 -13.57 -3.91
CA THR A 257 -18.98 -14.91 -4.50
C THR A 257 -17.97 -15.80 -3.80
N LEU A 258 -18.20 -17.13 -3.84
CA LEU A 258 -17.22 -18.12 -3.41
C LEU A 258 -16.57 -18.82 -4.63
N PRO A 259 -15.25 -19.13 -4.58
CA PRO A 259 -14.30 -18.77 -3.54
C PRO A 259 -14.09 -17.25 -3.45
N TYR A 260 -13.89 -16.73 -2.23
CA TYR A 260 -13.81 -15.29 -2.02
C TYR A 260 -12.47 -14.75 -2.50
N GLN A 261 -12.48 -13.66 -3.29
CA GLN A 261 -11.27 -13.05 -3.83
C GLN A 261 -10.42 -12.40 -2.71
N PRO A 262 -9.20 -12.91 -2.43
CA PRO A 262 -8.39 -12.43 -1.31
C PRO A 262 -7.56 -11.18 -1.63
N SER A 263 -7.32 -10.85 -2.91
CA SER A 263 -6.41 -9.76 -3.29
C SER A 263 -7.08 -8.39 -3.13
N PRO A 264 -6.54 -7.47 -2.31
CA PRO A 264 -7.07 -6.11 -2.20
C PRO A 264 -6.92 -5.30 -3.50
N TYR A 265 -6.04 -5.74 -4.41
CA TYR A 265 -5.80 -5.08 -5.70
C TYR A 265 -6.70 -5.62 -6.82
N TYR A 266 -7.41 -6.72 -6.59
CA TYR A 266 -8.42 -7.25 -7.50
C TYR A 266 -9.81 -6.78 -7.07
N SER A 267 -10.01 -5.47 -6.91
CA SER A 267 -11.31 -4.94 -6.45
C SER A 267 -12.34 -4.92 -7.57
N SER A 268 -13.58 -5.34 -7.28
CA SER A 268 -14.75 -5.13 -8.15
C SER A 268 -15.06 -3.65 -8.32
N THR A 269 -14.93 -2.87 -7.23
CA THR A 269 -15.11 -1.42 -7.25
C THR A 269 -14.16 -0.71 -6.30
N ARG A 270 -13.66 0.47 -6.73
CA ARG A 270 -12.85 1.37 -5.90
C ARG A 270 -13.71 2.41 -5.15
N ARG A 271 -15.00 2.54 -5.48
CA ARG A 271 -15.92 3.49 -4.86
C ARG A 271 -16.46 2.97 -3.53
N PHE A 272 -16.87 1.71 -3.50
CA PHE A 272 -17.41 1.04 -2.31
C PHE A 272 -16.34 0.21 -1.61
N ARG A 273 -16.69 -0.39 -0.47
CA ARG A 273 -15.71 -0.95 0.45
C ARG A 273 -15.98 -2.42 0.77
N ASN A 274 -14.91 -3.14 1.06
CA ASN A 274 -14.94 -4.58 1.26
C ASN A 274 -15.64 -4.97 2.57
N VAL A 275 -16.68 -5.79 2.45
CA VAL A 275 -17.56 -6.17 3.57
C VAL A 275 -16.89 -7.12 4.55
N VAL A 276 -15.78 -7.78 4.17
CA VAL A 276 -14.98 -8.60 5.11
C VAL A 276 -14.46 -7.79 6.28
N TYR A 277 -14.28 -6.47 6.12
CA TYR A 277 -13.78 -5.61 7.19
C TYR A 277 -14.87 -5.19 8.19
N LEU A 278 -16.14 -5.53 7.95
CA LEU A 278 -17.19 -5.34 8.95
C LEU A 278 -16.94 -6.23 10.17
N ARG A 279 -17.13 -5.65 11.35
CA ARG A 279 -17.32 -6.39 12.59
C ARG A 279 -18.82 -6.64 12.78
N PRO A 280 -19.33 -7.88 12.66
CA PRO A 280 -20.77 -8.15 12.78
C PRO A 280 -21.36 -7.69 14.12
N GLU A 281 -20.62 -7.83 15.22
CA GLU A 281 -21.10 -7.40 16.55
C GLU A 281 -21.24 -5.86 16.70
N ASP A 282 -20.62 -5.06 15.82
CA ASP A 282 -20.70 -3.59 15.85
C ASP A 282 -21.78 -3.03 14.90
N VAL A 283 -22.54 -3.92 14.25
CA VAL A 283 -23.65 -3.58 13.34
C VAL A 283 -24.92 -3.29 14.14
N GLU A 284 -25.64 -2.23 13.78
CA GLU A 284 -26.93 -1.89 14.42
C GLU A 284 -27.95 -3.01 14.21
N GLY A 285 -28.52 -3.54 15.31
CA GLY A 285 -29.41 -4.69 15.30
C GLY A 285 -28.75 -6.02 15.67
N ALA A 286 -27.41 -6.06 15.81
CA ALA A 286 -26.69 -7.27 16.22
C ALA A 286 -27.13 -7.78 17.60
N GLU A 287 -27.58 -6.88 18.48
CA GLU A 287 -28.10 -7.20 19.80
C GLU A 287 -29.43 -7.99 19.78
N ARG A 288 -30.11 -8.03 18.62
CA ARG A 288 -31.44 -8.65 18.45
C ARG A 288 -31.38 -10.10 17.99
N VAL A 289 -30.18 -10.62 17.69
CA VAL A 289 -29.99 -11.94 17.11
C VAL A 289 -28.91 -12.72 17.85
N ASP A 290 -29.06 -14.04 17.88
CA ASP A 290 -28.00 -14.92 18.39
C ASP A 290 -26.96 -15.20 17.30
N LEU A 291 -25.74 -14.72 17.56
CA LEU A 291 -24.55 -14.92 16.74
C LEU A 291 -23.53 -15.86 17.41
N ALA A 292 -23.89 -16.55 18.50
CA ALA A 292 -22.93 -17.32 19.30
C ALA A 292 -22.21 -18.40 18.46
N GLY A 293 -22.95 -19.10 17.60
CA GLY A 293 -22.40 -20.12 16.69
C GLY A 293 -21.43 -19.55 15.68
N GLU A 294 -21.84 -18.54 14.91
CA GLU A 294 -21.00 -17.88 13.91
C GLU A 294 -19.76 -17.25 14.55
N ARG A 295 -19.94 -16.58 15.69
CA ARG A 295 -18.86 -15.95 16.45
C ARG A 295 -17.83 -16.96 16.94
N ALA A 296 -18.28 -18.09 17.50
CA ALA A 296 -17.36 -19.14 17.96
C ALA A 296 -16.57 -19.74 16.79
N ALA A 297 -17.26 -20.09 15.70
CA ALA A 297 -16.64 -20.62 14.50
C ALA A 297 -15.64 -19.62 13.87
N ALA A 298 -16.01 -18.34 13.77
CA ALA A 298 -15.17 -17.31 13.17
C ALA A 298 -13.94 -17.00 14.02
N ARG A 299 -14.07 -16.98 15.35
CA ARG A 299 -12.93 -16.76 16.26
C ARG A 299 -11.98 -17.95 16.28
N ALA A 300 -12.46 -19.18 16.07
CA ALA A 300 -11.61 -20.35 15.93
C ALA A 300 -10.63 -20.23 14.74
N LEU A 301 -11.03 -19.50 13.67
CA LEU A 301 -10.14 -19.21 12.53
C LEU A 301 -8.91 -18.38 12.92
N ASN A 302 -8.91 -17.70 14.07
CA ASN A 302 -7.74 -16.95 14.54
C ASN A 302 -6.54 -17.83 14.91
N ALA A 303 -6.77 -19.12 15.18
CA ALA A 303 -5.70 -20.08 15.42
C ALA A 303 -4.93 -20.43 14.14
N GLN A 304 -5.49 -20.12 12.96
CA GLN A 304 -4.86 -20.43 11.68
C GLN A 304 -3.79 -19.39 11.31
N ARG A 305 -2.66 -19.87 10.78
CA ARG A 305 -1.58 -18.98 10.31
C ARG A 305 -2.01 -18.16 9.09
N LEU A 306 -2.76 -18.77 8.18
CA LEU A 306 -3.27 -18.12 6.97
C LEU A 306 -4.73 -17.73 7.16
N ILE A 307 -5.17 -16.70 6.43
CA ILE A 307 -6.56 -16.23 6.45
C ILE A 307 -7.36 -17.08 5.46
N ASP A 308 -8.35 -17.81 5.96
CA ASP A 308 -9.36 -18.46 5.13
C ASP A 308 -10.46 -17.45 4.77
N TYR A 309 -10.24 -16.69 3.68
CA TYR A 309 -11.16 -15.65 3.23
C TYR A 309 -12.56 -16.18 2.91
N SER A 310 -12.67 -17.40 2.37
CA SER A 310 -13.95 -18.00 2.00
C SER A 310 -14.77 -18.34 3.24
N GLN A 311 -14.14 -18.93 4.27
CA GLN A 311 -14.82 -19.22 5.54
C GLN A 311 -15.17 -17.95 6.32
N VAL A 312 -14.28 -16.97 6.33
CA VAL A 312 -14.54 -15.64 6.92
C VAL A 312 -15.75 -14.99 6.26
N PHE A 313 -15.76 -14.94 4.92
CA PHE A 313 -16.87 -14.35 4.16
C PHE A 313 -18.18 -15.08 4.41
N ARG A 314 -18.17 -16.42 4.41
CA ARG A 314 -19.35 -17.24 4.69
C ARG A 314 -19.95 -16.94 6.07
N LEU A 315 -19.13 -16.97 7.12
CA LEU A 315 -19.58 -16.74 8.50
C LEU A 315 -20.07 -15.31 8.71
N LYS A 316 -19.36 -14.31 8.17
CA LYS A 316 -19.80 -12.92 8.25
C LYS A 316 -21.10 -12.70 7.48
N SER A 317 -21.25 -13.29 6.30
CA SER A 317 -22.48 -13.16 5.50
C SER A 317 -23.68 -13.75 6.23
N GLN A 318 -23.55 -14.94 6.81
CA GLN A 318 -24.60 -15.57 7.63
C GLN A 318 -25.03 -14.69 8.81
N ALA A 319 -24.06 -14.12 9.53
CA ALA A 319 -24.35 -13.20 10.62
C ALA A 319 -25.04 -11.92 10.13
N LEU A 320 -24.54 -11.31 9.05
CA LEU A 320 -25.10 -10.09 8.49
C LEU A 320 -26.54 -10.29 7.98
N GLU A 321 -26.86 -11.45 7.38
CA GLU A 321 -28.22 -11.78 6.95
C GLU A 321 -29.19 -11.89 8.14
N LYS A 322 -28.77 -12.53 9.23
CA LYS A 322 -29.57 -12.59 10.47
C LYS A 322 -29.87 -11.19 10.99
N ILE A 323 -28.83 -10.35 11.07
CA ILE A 323 -28.95 -8.98 11.59
C ILE A 323 -29.85 -8.14 10.68
N PHE A 324 -29.68 -8.24 9.36
CA PHE A 324 -30.51 -7.52 8.40
C PHE A 324 -31.99 -7.87 8.55
N ARG A 325 -32.35 -9.15 8.68
CA ARG A 325 -33.76 -9.56 8.90
C ARG A 325 -34.34 -8.97 10.19
N ALA A 326 -33.54 -8.83 11.24
CA ALA A 326 -33.99 -8.27 12.52
C ALA A 326 -33.97 -6.73 12.59
N ALA A 327 -33.18 -6.08 11.73
CA ALA A 327 -33.00 -4.63 11.69
C ALA A 327 -32.66 -4.11 10.28
N PRO A 328 -33.61 -4.19 9.32
CA PRO A 328 -33.35 -3.84 7.92
C PRO A 328 -33.23 -2.33 7.69
N ALA A 329 -33.82 -1.52 8.58
CA ALA A 329 -33.89 -0.06 8.45
C ALA A 329 -33.18 0.67 9.62
N PRO A 330 -31.84 0.60 9.71
CA PRO A 330 -31.09 1.30 10.74
C PRO A 330 -31.13 2.82 10.52
N ASN A 331 -30.95 3.56 11.62
CA ASN A 331 -31.04 5.02 11.60
C ASN A 331 -30.00 5.65 10.68
N GLY A 332 -30.45 6.46 9.72
CA GLY A 332 -29.60 7.17 8.75
C GLY A 332 -29.32 6.43 7.44
N LEU A 333 -29.81 5.19 7.28
CA LEU A 333 -29.66 4.43 6.02
C LEU A 333 -30.24 5.20 4.82
N ALA A 334 -31.47 5.70 4.92
CA ALA A 334 -32.13 6.43 3.82
C ALA A 334 -31.30 7.65 3.37
N THR A 335 -30.72 8.39 4.32
CA THR A 335 -29.85 9.53 4.03
C THR A 335 -28.56 9.10 3.34
N PHE A 336 -27.95 7.98 3.78
CA PHE A 336 -26.77 7.41 3.14
C PHE A 336 -27.06 6.97 1.70
N VAL A 337 -28.16 6.22 1.48
CA VAL A 337 -28.56 5.76 0.14
C VAL A 337 -28.79 6.95 -0.78
N LYS A 338 -29.55 7.96 -0.33
CA LYS A 338 -29.76 9.20 -1.08
C LYS A 338 -28.45 9.91 -1.43
N ARG A 339 -27.49 9.96 -0.50
CA ARG A 339 -26.17 10.60 -0.71
C ARG A 339 -25.31 9.84 -1.71
N GLN A 340 -25.32 8.51 -1.68
CA GLN A 340 -24.52 7.70 -2.60
C GLN A 340 -25.15 7.62 -4.00
N GLY A 341 -26.47 7.72 -4.08
CA GLY A 341 -27.23 7.81 -5.33
C GLY A 341 -27.16 6.55 -6.19
N ALA A 342 -27.38 6.73 -7.50
CA ALA A 342 -27.49 5.65 -8.48
C ALA A 342 -26.32 4.65 -8.44
N ALA A 343 -25.10 5.12 -8.20
CA ALA A 343 -23.93 4.25 -8.18
C ALA A 343 -23.97 3.20 -7.05
N LEU A 344 -24.58 3.50 -5.90
CA LEU A 344 -24.74 2.50 -4.84
C LEU A 344 -25.77 1.46 -5.25
N HIS A 345 -26.87 1.91 -5.82
CA HIS A 345 -27.92 1.04 -6.32
C HIS A 345 -27.39 0.11 -7.43
N GLU A 346 -26.70 0.65 -8.43
CA GLU A 346 -26.06 -0.12 -9.50
C GLU A 346 -25.06 -1.15 -8.94
N PHE A 347 -24.26 -0.78 -7.96
CA PHE A 347 -23.32 -1.72 -7.32
C PHE A 347 -24.03 -2.80 -6.52
N ALA A 348 -25.11 -2.46 -5.79
CA ALA A 348 -25.92 -3.42 -5.08
C ALA A 348 -26.60 -4.40 -6.05
N SER A 349 -27.23 -3.91 -7.11
CA SER A 349 -27.83 -4.71 -8.19
C SER A 349 -26.80 -5.60 -8.88
N PHE A 350 -25.60 -5.09 -9.12
CA PHE A 350 -24.47 -5.88 -9.65
C PHE A 350 -24.10 -7.03 -8.71
N ASN A 351 -24.02 -6.77 -7.41
CA ASN A 351 -23.71 -7.80 -6.42
C ASN A 351 -24.76 -8.91 -6.38
N VAL A 352 -26.06 -8.57 -6.47
CA VAL A 352 -27.13 -9.58 -6.57
C VAL A 352 -26.91 -10.47 -7.80
N ARG A 353 -26.62 -9.87 -8.97
CA ARG A 353 -26.33 -10.64 -10.19
C ARG A 353 -25.07 -11.51 -10.04
N CYS A 354 -24.04 -11.04 -9.33
CA CYS A 354 -22.87 -11.85 -9.01
C CYS A 354 -23.20 -13.09 -8.17
N GLU A 355 -24.15 -13.00 -7.24
CA GLU A 355 -24.54 -14.16 -6.42
C GLU A 355 -25.18 -15.27 -7.28
N HIS A 356 -25.88 -14.89 -8.35
CA HIS A 356 -26.53 -15.83 -9.27
C HIS A 356 -25.60 -16.36 -10.38
N HIS A 357 -24.80 -15.48 -10.98
CA HIS A 357 -24.07 -15.78 -12.22
C HIS A 357 -22.54 -15.80 -12.05
N GLY A 358 -22.05 -15.54 -10.84
CA GLY A 358 -20.62 -15.49 -10.55
C GLY A 358 -19.97 -14.12 -10.83
N PRO A 359 -18.66 -13.99 -10.59
CA PRO A 359 -17.98 -12.69 -10.52
C PRO A 359 -17.69 -12.04 -11.88
N ALA A 360 -17.72 -12.81 -12.97
CA ALA A 360 -17.32 -12.36 -14.31
C ALA A 360 -18.56 -12.00 -15.14
N TRP A 361 -18.95 -10.73 -15.12
CA TRP A 361 -20.16 -10.26 -15.80
C TRP A 361 -20.21 -10.49 -17.30
N ARG A 362 -19.05 -10.65 -17.95
CA ARG A 362 -18.95 -10.92 -19.38
C ARG A 362 -19.44 -12.33 -19.77
N ASP A 363 -19.55 -13.22 -18.79
CA ASP A 363 -20.00 -14.59 -18.98
C ASP A 363 -21.47 -14.77 -18.60
N TRP A 364 -22.16 -13.68 -18.23
CA TRP A 364 -23.57 -13.71 -17.86
C TRP A 364 -24.48 -13.81 -19.10
N PRO A 365 -25.67 -14.42 -18.99
CA PRO A 365 -26.63 -14.44 -20.08
C PRO A 365 -27.17 -13.03 -20.39
N ASP A 366 -27.45 -12.75 -21.67
CA ASP A 366 -27.95 -11.45 -22.13
C ASP A 366 -29.32 -11.06 -21.51
N ALA A 367 -30.14 -12.07 -21.15
CA ALA A 367 -31.44 -11.92 -20.51
C ALA A 367 -31.36 -12.15 -18.99
N ALA A 368 -30.47 -11.43 -18.31
CA ALA A 368 -30.32 -11.57 -16.87
C ALA A 368 -31.52 -10.94 -16.13
N GLU A 369 -32.18 -11.75 -15.30
CA GLU A 369 -33.37 -11.41 -14.52
C GLU A 369 -33.18 -10.10 -13.72
N GLU A 370 -34.30 -9.41 -13.46
CA GLU A 370 -34.29 -8.24 -12.61
C GLU A 370 -33.91 -8.64 -11.17
N PRO A 371 -32.94 -7.95 -10.53
CA PRO A 371 -32.48 -8.36 -9.22
C PRO A 371 -33.54 -8.13 -8.15
N ASP A 372 -33.61 -9.04 -7.19
CA ASP A 372 -34.53 -8.95 -6.05
C ASP A 372 -34.30 -7.67 -5.22
N ALA A 373 -35.38 -6.94 -4.94
CA ALA A 373 -35.32 -5.64 -4.27
C ALA A 373 -34.87 -5.75 -2.81
N GLU A 374 -35.25 -6.82 -2.10
CA GLU A 374 -34.78 -7.05 -0.73
C GLU A 374 -33.28 -7.35 -0.70
N ARG A 375 -32.78 -8.12 -1.68
CA ARG A 375 -31.35 -8.41 -1.81
C ARG A 375 -30.53 -7.19 -2.21
N ILE A 376 -31.06 -6.32 -3.07
CA ILE A 376 -30.46 -5.00 -3.33
C ILE A 376 -30.35 -4.22 -2.01
N ALA A 377 -31.46 -4.10 -1.26
CA ALA A 377 -31.49 -3.38 0.00
C ALA A 377 -30.49 -3.93 1.02
N PHE A 378 -30.27 -5.26 1.05
CA PHE A 378 -29.24 -5.88 1.88
C PHE A 378 -27.82 -5.41 1.53
N HIS A 379 -27.45 -5.36 0.25
CA HIS A 379 -26.12 -4.88 -0.16
C HIS A 379 -25.93 -3.38 0.10
N GLU A 380 -26.97 -2.57 -0.07
CA GLU A 380 -26.94 -1.15 0.29
C GLU A 380 -26.74 -0.97 1.82
N TRP A 381 -27.47 -1.76 2.61
CA TRP A 381 -27.37 -1.82 4.07
C TRP A 381 -25.96 -2.24 4.54
N GLN A 382 -25.32 -3.20 3.87
CA GLN A 382 -23.93 -3.57 4.18
C GLN A 382 -22.98 -2.39 3.98
N GLN A 383 -23.07 -1.69 2.85
CA GLN A 383 -22.19 -0.55 2.54
C GLN A 383 -22.42 0.61 3.52
N PHE A 384 -23.65 0.82 3.98
CA PHE A 384 -23.94 1.78 5.05
C PHE A 384 -23.19 1.45 6.35
N HIS A 385 -23.21 0.20 6.79
CA HIS A 385 -22.48 -0.19 8.00
C HIS A 385 -20.96 -0.14 7.80
N VAL A 386 -20.46 -0.44 6.60
CA VAL A 386 -19.04 -0.29 6.29
C VAL A 386 -18.63 1.17 6.40
N ASP A 387 -19.39 2.09 5.82
CA ASP A 387 -19.15 3.54 5.90
C ASP A 387 -19.09 4.01 7.36
N ARG A 388 -20.06 3.56 8.19
CA ARG A 388 -20.10 3.91 9.61
C ARG A 388 -18.93 3.37 10.41
N GLN A 389 -18.59 2.09 10.24
CA GLN A 389 -17.48 1.49 10.98
C GLN A 389 -16.13 2.06 10.55
N MET A 390 -15.92 2.30 9.24
CA MET A 390 -14.74 2.97 8.73
C MET A 390 -14.64 4.41 9.28
N ALA A 391 -15.73 5.19 9.24
CA ALA A 391 -15.74 6.54 9.77
C ALA A 391 -15.50 6.57 11.30
N ARG A 392 -15.95 5.56 12.05
CA ARG A 392 -15.62 5.40 13.47
C ARG A 392 -14.13 5.11 13.66
N ALA A 393 -13.53 4.27 12.81
CA ALA A 393 -12.10 3.96 12.84
C ALA A 393 -11.22 5.17 12.52
N SER A 394 -11.62 6.01 11.58
CA SER A 394 -10.86 7.22 11.21
C SER A 394 -10.91 8.35 12.24
N ARG A 395 -11.74 8.24 13.29
CA ARG A 395 -11.86 9.26 14.35
C ARG A 395 -11.03 8.98 15.60
N GLU A 396 -10.43 7.80 15.70
CA GLU A 396 -9.52 7.44 16.80
C GLU A 396 -8.17 8.14 16.63
#